data_AF-A0A517QEL3-F1
#
_entry.id   AF-A0A517QEL3-F1
#
_cell.length_a   1.000
_cell.length_b   1.000
_cell.length_c   1.000
_cell.angle_alpha   90.00
_cell.angle_beta   90.00
_cell.angle_gamma   90.00
#
_symmetry.space_group_name_H-M   'P 1'
#
loop_
_entity.id
_entity.type
_entity.pdbx_description
1 polymer ?
#
loop_
_entity_poly.entity_id
_entity_poly.type
_entity_poly.pdbx_seq_one_letter_code
_entity_poly.pdbx_strand_id
1 'polypeptide(L)'
;MSFEWLNDWLPFTFYYLMALLLFLVNLTSWASILFLIPGNWIMVFVSALFYLFMPEHDGTGLSQTVIVIAIVLAGLGEVVEALGSSAGAAKKGASRRAMILALVGTFLLSIVGATVGTPVFPPVGTVLGAIVGGSVGAYLGAYVGEIWKGNLEVDRMEIGRAAFVGRLLGVVGKLAIGVVILVMITIDSLI
;
A
#
# COMPACT_ATOMS: atom_id res chain seq x y z
N MET A 1 -12.99 -30.47 -5.18
CA MET A 1 -13.38 -31.10 -3.90
C MET A 1 -14.05 -30.00 -3.10
N SER A 2 -15.38 -29.95 -3.12
CA SER A 2 -16.13 -29.06 -2.23
C SER A 2 -15.93 -29.58 -0.81
N PHE A 3 -15.52 -28.71 0.11
CA PHE A 3 -15.36 -29.06 1.52
C PHE A 3 -16.73 -29.09 2.22
N GLU A 4 -17.69 -29.85 1.68
CA GLU A 4 -19.06 -29.93 2.20
C GLU A 4 -19.10 -30.41 3.65
N TRP A 5 -18.13 -31.23 4.05
CA TRP A 5 -17.97 -31.65 5.44
C TRP A 5 -17.61 -30.51 6.40
N LEU A 6 -17.08 -29.37 5.95
CA LEU A 6 -16.86 -28.22 6.85
C LEU A 6 -18.18 -27.57 7.26
N ASN A 7 -19.20 -27.59 6.40
CA ASN A 7 -20.52 -27.00 6.69
C ASN A 7 -21.23 -27.68 7.86
N ASP A 8 -21.07 -29.00 8.00
CA ASP A 8 -21.70 -29.75 9.09
C ASP A 8 -21.08 -29.47 10.47
N TRP A 9 -19.84 -28.95 10.49
CA TRP A 9 -19.06 -28.73 11.71
C TRP A 9 -18.94 -27.24 12.10
N LEU A 10 -19.30 -26.32 11.21
CA LEU A 10 -19.16 -24.87 11.41
C LEU A 10 -20.52 -24.26 11.79
N PRO A 11 -20.79 -24.00 13.08
CA PRO A 11 -22.03 -23.32 13.46
C PRO A 11 -22.06 -21.90 12.88
N PHE A 12 -23.26 -21.36 12.62
CA PHE A 12 -23.51 -19.98 12.18
C PHE A 12 -22.64 -18.95 12.92
N THR A 13 -22.51 -19.09 14.25
CA THR A 13 -21.70 -18.21 15.10
C THR A 13 -20.19 -18.26 14.80
N PHE A 14 -19.68 -19.39 14.33
CA PHE A 14 -18.27 -19.54 13.96
C PHE A 14 -17.95 -18.75 12.69
N TYR A 15 -18.84 -18.75 11.69
CA TYR A 15 -18.64 -17.99 10.45
C TYR A 15 -18.45 -16.49 10.75
N TYR A 16 -19.38 -15.89 11.50
CA TYR A 16 -19.27 -14.46 11.86
C TYR A 16 -18.05 -14.16 12.73
N LEU A 17 -17.63 -15.10 13.59
CA LEU A 17 -16.38 -14.95 14.32
C LEU A 17 -15.18 -14.90 13.36
N MET A 18 -15.13 -15.77 12.35
CA MET A 18 -14.06 -15.74 11.34
C MET A 18 -14.13 -14.49 10.47
N ALA A 19 -15.33 -14.04 10.07
CA ALA A 19 -15.50 -12.79 9.32
C ALA A 19 -15.04 -11.57 10.13
N LEU A 20 -15.30 -11.55 11.45
CA LEU A 20 -14.78 -10.53 12.35
C LEU A 20 -13.25 -10.57 12.44
N LEU A 21 -12.66 -11.76 12.57
CA LEU A 21 -11.20 -11.91 12.57
C LEU A 21 -10.58 -11.47 11.24
N LEU A 22 -11.21 -11.81 10.11
CA LEU A 22 -10.81 -11.33 8.78
C LEU A 22 -10.77 -9.80 8.73
N PHE A 23 -11.84 -9.13 9.22
CA PHE A 23 -11.87 -7.67 9.31
C PHE A 23 -10.72 -7.12 10.15
N LEU A 24 -10.45 -7.68 11.33
CA LEU A 24 -9.38 -7.21 12.21
C LEU A 24 -8.00 -7.39 11.58
N VAL A 25 -7.75 -8.51 10.90
CA VAL A 25 -6.50 -8.77 10.18
C VAL A 25 -6.37 -7.82 8.99
N ASN A 26 -7.44 -7.59 8.23
CA ASN A 26 -7.42 -6.66 7.11
C ASN A 26 -7.24 -5.21 7.56
N LEU A 27 -7.85 -4.81 8.66
CA LEU A 27 -7.67 -3.48 9.27
C LEU A 27 -6.21 -3.27 9.71
N THR A 28 -5.61 -4.31 10.31
CA THR A 28 -4.19 -4.29 10.69
C THR A 28 -3.29 -4.25 9.46
N SER A 29 -3.64 -4.99 8.41
CA SER A 29 -2.93 -5.00 7.13
C SER A 29 -3.01 -3.63 6.44
N TRP A 30 -4.15 -2.96 6.50
CA TRP A 30 -4.31 -1.60 6.02
C TRP A 30 -3.43 -0.61 6.81
N ALA A 31 -3.43 -0.69 8.14
CA ALA A 31 -2.56 0.13 8.98
C ALA A 31 -1.06 -0.14 8.71
N SER A 32 -0.71 -1.38 8.33
CA SER A 32 0.67 -1.77 8.00
C SER A 32 1.26 -1.03 6.79
N ILE A 33 0.42 -0.46 5.91
CA ILE A 33 0.85 0.34 4.75
C ILE A 33 1.73 1.52 5.20
N LEU A 34 1.45 2.10 6.37
CA LEU A 34 2.22 3.18 6.96
C LEU A 34 3.67 2.78 7.33
N PHE A 35 3.93 1.48 7.45
CA PHE A 35 5.23 0.89 7.75
C PHE A 35 5.97 0.40 6.49
N LEU A 36 5.54 0.83 5.30
CA LEU A 36 6.07 0.40 3.99
C LEU A 36 5.85 -1.10 3.71
N ILE A 37 4.93 -1.74 4.42
CA ILE A 37 4.53 -3.11 4.17
C ILE A 37 3.49 -3.09 3.02
N PRO A 38 3.51 -4.07 2.09
CA PRO A 38 2.50 -4.19 1.02
C PRO A 38 1.14 -4.65 1.58
N GLY A 39 0.53 -3.84 2.46
CA GLY A 39 -0.67 -4.19 3.22
C GLY A 39 -1.88 -4.55 2.36
N ASN A 40 -2.05 -3.93 1.19
CA ASN A 40 -3.10 -4.29 0.24
C ASN A 40 -2.96 -5.73 -0.26
N TRP A 41 -1.74 -6.21 -0.47
CA TRP A 41 -1.49 -7.60 -0.87
C TRP A 41 -1.73 -8.58 0.27
N ILE A 42 -1.43 -8.18 1.52
CA ILE A 42 -1.76 -8.99 2.70
C ILE A 42 -3.29 -9.13 2.81
N MET A 43 -4.04 -8.05 2.61
CA MET A 43 -5.51 -8.10 2.61
C MET A 43 -6.03 -9.07 1.54
N VAL A 44 -5.52 -8.98 0.32
CA VAL A 44 -5.88 -9.91 -0.77
C VAL A 44 -5.56 -11.35 -0.39
N PHE A 45 -4.36 -11.61 0.13
CA PHE A 45 -3.91 -12.96 0.49
C PHE A 45 -4.79 -13.57 1.58
N VAL A 46 -4.99 -12.87 2.69
CA VAL A 46 -5.81 -13.37 3.81
C VAL A 46 -7.27 -13.56 3.38
N SER A 47 -7.79 -12.69 2.53
CA SER A 47 -9.15 -12.81 1.99
C SER A 47 -9.28 -13.99 1.02
N ALA A 48 -8.24 -14.28 0.22
CA ALA A 48 -8.20 -15.49 -0.59
C ALA A 48 -8.16 -16.77 0.27
N LEU A 49 -7.41 -16.77 1.38
CA LEU A 49 -7.45 -17.88 2.34
C LEU A 49 -8.84 -18.03 2.96
N PHE A 50 -9.48 -16.92 3.32
CA PHE A 50 -10.85 -16.93 3.84
C PHE A 50 -11.81 -17.56 2.83
N TYR A 51 -11.77 -17.17 1.56
CA TYR A 51 -12.57 -17.77 0.50
C TYR A 51 -12.31 -19.27 0.30
N LEU A 52 -11.06 -19.72 0.45
CA LEU A 52 -10.71 -21.12 0.24
C LEU A 52 -11.13 -22.04 1.41
N PHE A 53 -11.13 -21.51 2.63
CA PHE A 53 -11.34 -22.30 3.84
C PHE A 53 -12.70 -22.07 4.51
N MET A 54 -13.33 -20.93 4.27
CA MET A 54 -14.65 -20.63 4.82
C MET A 54 -15.72 -21.01 3.79
N PRO A 55 -16.54 -22.03 4.05
CA PRO A 55 -17.63 -22.36 3.16
C PRO A 55 -18.71 -21.29 3.16
N GLU A 56 -19.32 -21.07 1.99
CA GLU A 56 -20.47 -20.19 1.83
C GLU A 56 -21.65 -20.71 2.67
N HIS A 57 -22.29 -19.83 3.43
CA HIS A 57 -23.38 -20.19 4.34
C HIS A 57 -24.60 -19.32 4.07
N ASP A 58 -25.73 -19.92 3.67
CA ASP A 58 -27.03 -19.25 3.52
C ASP A 58 -27.00 -17.92 2.73
N GLY A 59 -26.24 -17.90 1.63
CA GLY A 59 -26.09 -16.72 0.76
C GLY A 59 -25.00 -15.75 1.20
N THR A 60 -24.38 -15.98 2.37
CA THR A 60 -23.27 -15.19 2.88
C THR A 60 -21.92 -15.80 2.53
N GLY A 61 -20.99 -14.98 2.04
CA GLY A 61 -19.71 -15.49 1.56
C GLY A 61 -18.92 -14.50 0.71
N LEU A 62 -17.61 -14.48 0.92
CA LEU A 62 -16.71 -13.66 0.12
C LEU A 62 -16.72 -14.16 -1.34
N SER A 63 -17.13 -13.31 -2.28
CA SER A 63 -17.22 -13.66 -3.69
C SER A 63 -15.86 -13.65 -4.39
N GLN A 64 -15.70 -14.54 -5.37
CA GLN A 64 -14.54 -14.53 -6.26
C GLN A 64 -14.37 -13.18 -6.99
N THR A 65 -15.48 -12.52 -7.33
CA THR A 65 -15.48 -11.19 -7.97
C THR A 65 -14.81 -10.14 -7.11
N VAL A 66 -15.13 -10.08 -5.81
CA VAL A 66 -14.52 -9.13 -4.87
C VAL A 66 -13.02 -9.40 -4.72
N ILE A 67 -12.59 -10.66 -4.68
CA ILE A 67 -11.16 -11.00 -4.64
C ILE A 67 -10.43 -10.51 -5.90
N VAL A 68 -10.99 -10.73 -7.09
CA VAL A 68 -10.39 -10.27 -8.34
C VAL A 68 -10.29 -8.74 -8.39
N ILE A 69 -11.34 -8.04 -7.97
CA ILE A 69 -11.30 -6.57 -7.88
C ILE A 69 -10.24 -6.12 -6.85
N ALA A 70 -10.16 -6.79 -5.69
CA ALA A 70 -9.16 -6.49 -4.67
C ALA A 70 -7.73 -6.68 -5.19
N ILE A 71 -7.44 -7.71 -5.99
CA ILE A 71 -6.14 -7.92 -6.65
C ILE A 71 -5.80 -6.73 -7.57
N VAL A 72 -6.74 -6.33 -8.42
CA VAL A 72 -6.55 -5.20 -9.35
C VAL A 72 -6.30 -3.92 -8.57
N LEU A 73 -7.12 -3.62 -7.56
CA LEU A 73 -6.97 -2.46 -6.71
C LEU A 73 -5.64 -2.48 -5.93
N ALA A 74 -5.22 -3.63 -5.40
CA ALA A 74 -3.94 -3.76 -4.70
C ALA A 74 -2.78 -3.41 -5.62
N GLY A 75 -2.79 -3.93 -6.86
CA GLY A 75 -1.82 -3.58 -7.90
C GLY A 75 -1.85 -2.09 -8.25
N LEU A 76 -3.04 -1.51 -8.43
CA LEU A 76 -3.19 -0.07 -8.68
C LEU A 76 -2.65 0.78 -7.52
N GLY A 77 -2.83 0.35 -6.27
CA GLY A 77 -2.28 1.03 -5.09
C GLY A 77 -0.75 1.07 -5.10
N GLU A 78 -0.09 -0.04 -5.44
CA GLU A 78 1.38 -0.07 -5.59
C GLU A 78 1.86 0.85 -6.72
N VAL A 79 1.13 0.86 -7.85
CA VAL A 79 1.45 1.73 -8.98
C VAL A 79 1.27 3.21 -8.61
N VAL A 80 0.18 3.58 -7.94
CA VAL A 80 -0.06 4.95 -7.46
C VAL A 80 1.04 5.41 -6.51
N GLU A 81 1.47 4.53 -5.61
CA GLU A 81 2.53 4.83 -4.65
C GLU A 81 3.89 5.03 -5.34
N ALA A 82 4.29 4.07 -6.19
CA ALA A 82 5.57 4.11 -6.89
C ALA A 82 5.64 5.26 -7.89
N LEU A 83 4.58 5.46 -8.67
CA LEU A 83 4.54 6.54 -9.65
C LEU A 83 4.32 7.90 -9.01
N GLY A 84 3.87 8.00 -7.75
CA GLY A 84 3.69 9.28 -7.08
C GLY A 84 4.93 10.17 -7.17
N SER A 85 6.10 9.66 -6.75
CA SER A 85 7.36 10.43 -6.79
C SER A 85 7.83 10.72 -8.23
N SER A 86 7.67 9.77 -9.15
CA SER A 86 8.10 9.91 -10.54
C SER A 86 7.19 10.84 -11.35
N ALA A 87 5.88 10.75 -11.18
CA ALA A 87 4.88 11.56 -11.89
C ALA A 87 4.90 13.01 -11.43
N GLY A 88 5.12 13.26 -10.13
CA GLY A 88 5.36 14.61 -9.62
C GLY A 88 6.55 15.26 -10.31
N ALA A 89 7.69 14.57 -10.33
CA ALA A 89 8.90 15.02 -11.01
C ALA A 89 8.69 15.21 -12.54
N ALA A 90 8.07 14.23 -13.20
CA ALA A 90 7.87 14.24 -14.65
C ALA A 90 7.05 15.45 -15.13
N LYS A 91 6.03 15.88 -14.37
CA LYS A 91 5.24 17.08 -14.67
C LYS A 91 6.08 18.37 -14.70
N LYS A 92 7.26 18.35 -14.09
CA LYS A 92 8.23 19.46 -14.06
C LYS A 92 9.39 19.28 -15.03
N GLY A 93 9.27 18.36 -16.00
CA GLY A 93 10.30 18.13 -17.02
C GLY A 93 11.46 17.26 -16.54
N ALA A 94 11.28 16.48 -15.47
CA ALA A 94 12.32 15.61 -14.96
C ALA A 94 12.77 14.56 -15.99
N SER A 95 14.07 14.33 -16.02
CA SER A 95 14.70 13.28 -16.82
C SER A 95 14.35 11.89 -16.29
N ARG A 96 14.53 10.88 -17.15
CA ARG A 96 14.39 9.47 -16.76
C ARG A 96 15.31 9.08 -15.61
N ARG A 97 16.50 9.68 -15.54
CA ARG A 97 17.47 9.42 -14.45
C ARG A 97 16.96 9.96 -13.11
N ALA A 98 16.37 11.16 -13.11
CA ALA A 98 15.75 11.73 -11.92
C ALA A 98 14.59 10.89 -11.41
N MET A 99 13.70 10.40 -12.28
CA MET A 99 12.60 9.52 -11.86
C MET A 99 13.10 8.22 -11.23
N ILE A 100 14.08 7.55 -11.87
CA ILE A 100 14.65 6.30 -11.33
C ILE A 100 15.34 6.54 -9.99
N LEU A 101 16.16 7.60 -9.89
CA LEU A 101 16.85 7.90 -8.64
C LEU A 101 15.90 8.37 -7.55
N ALA A 102 14.77 9.01 -7.87
CA ALA A 102 13.72 9.33 -6.91
C ALA A 102 13.14 8.06 -6.28
N LEU A 103 12.83 7.04 -7.09
CA LEU A 103 12.34 5.75 -6.60
C LEU A 103 13.37 5.06 -5.69
N VAL A 104 14.63 5.00 -6.12
CA VAL A 104 15.72 4.39 -5.33
C VAL A 104 15.94 5.18 -4.04
N GLY A 105 15.99 6.50 -4.12
CA GLY A 105 16.14 7.38 -2.97
C GLY A 105 15.00 7.21 -1.97
N THR A 106 13.76 7.13 -2.45
CA THR A 106 12.60 6.80 -1.61
C THR A 106 12.83 5.50 -0.84
N PHE A 107 13.15 4.41 -1.53
CA PHE A 107 13.33 3.12 -0.87
C PHE A 107 14.43 3.16 0.21
N LEU A 108 15.61 3.69 -0.13
CA LEU A 108 16.75 3.74 0.78
C LEU A 108 16.48 4.64 2.00
N LEU A 109 16.00 5.86 1.78
CA LEU A 109 15.79 6.79 2.89
C LEU A 109 14.50 6.51 3.67
N SER A 110 13.53 5.78 3.10
CA SER A 110 12.42 5.22 3.87
C SER A 110 12.92 4.24 4.93
N ILE A 111 13.86 3.35 4.59
CA ILE A 111 14.44 2.40 5.56
C ILE A 111 15.25 3.15 6.61
N VAL A 112 16.16 4.04 6.18
CA VAL A 112 16.98 4.85 7.11
C VAL A 112 16.09 5.67 8.04
N GLY A 113 15.07 6.33 7.48
CA GLY A 113 14.13 7.13 8.25
C GLY A 113 13.36 6.29 9.27
N ALA A 114 12.88 5.11 8.89
CA ALA A 114 12.22 4.17 9.81
C ALA A 114 13.16 3.73 10.94
N THR A 115 14.42 3.40 10.63
CA THR A 115 15.42 2.99 11.62
C THR A 115 15.76 4.12 12.59
N VAL A 116 15.93 5.35 12.10
CA VAL A 116 16.22 6.52 12.94
C VAL A 116 15.00 6.97 13.75
N GLY A 117 13.81 6.85 13.18
CA GLY A 117 12.56 7.23 13.84
C GLY A 117 12.11 6.25 14.91
N THR A 118 12.46 4.95 14.78
CA THR A 118 12.04 3.91 15.72
C THR A 118 12.43 4.22 17.17
N PRO A 119 13.70 4.51 17.52
CA PRO A 119 14.08 4.78 18.91
C PRO A 119 13.41 6.02 19.53
N VAL A 120 12.91 6.96 18.72
CA VAL A 120 12.34 8.21 19.22
C VAL A 120 10.96 7.97 19.83
N PHE A 121 10.08 7.24 19.14
CA PHE A 121 8.72 6.97 19.62
C PHE A 121 8.02 5.80 18.89
N PRO A 122 8.35 4.53 19.18
CA PRO A 122 7.69 3.40 18.52
C PRO A 122 6.18 3.34 18.85
N PRO A 123 5.28 2.96 17.91
CA PRO A 123 5.52 2.69 16.48
C PRO A 123 5.43 3.94 15.58
N VAL A 124 5.00 5.08 16.13
CA VAL A 124 4.71 6.30 15.37
C VAL A 124 5.97 6.89 14.72
N GLY A 125 7.09 6.89 15.44
CA GLY A 125 8.39 7.36 14.96
C GLY A 125 8.88 6.54 13.77
N THR A 126 8.64 5.22 13.74
CA THR A 126 8.96 4.36 12.60
C THR A 126 8.17 4.78 11.35
N VAL A 127 6.88 5.02 11.49
CA VAL A 127 5.98 5.46 10.39
C VAL A 127 6.37 6.84 9.88
N LEU A 128 6.50 7.82 10.78
CA LEU A 128 6.86 9.18 10.40
C LEU A 128 8.25 9.22 9.76
N GLY A 129 9.20 8.48 10.33
CA GLY A 129 10.53 8.31 9.78
C GLY A 129 10.51 7.71 8.37
N ALA A 130 9.74 6.64 8.16
CA ALA A 130 9.56 6.01 6.86
C ALA A 130 9.01 6.95 5.78
N ILE A 131 7.95 7.69 6.12
CA ILE A 131 7.25 8.61 5.20
C ILE A 131 8.12 9.82 4.89
N VAL A 132 8.68 10.46 5.91
CA VAL A 132 9.55 11.64 5.76
C VAL A 132 10.83 11.25 5.04
N GLY A 133 11.49 10.19 5.50
CA GLY A 133 12.70 9.65 4.88
C GLY A 133 12.48 9.31 3.41
N GLY A 134 11.40 8.61 3.07
CA GLY A 134 11.07 8.28 1.68
C GLY A 134 10.79 9.50 0.80
N SER A 135 10.16 10.53 1.37
CA SER A 135 9.85 11.77 0.65
C SER A 135 11.11 12.61 0.42
N VAL A 136 11.98 12.72 1.43
CA VAL A 136 13.32 13.32 1.30
C VAL A 136 14.17 12.54 0.29
N GLY A 137 14.05 11.21 0.30
CA GLY A 137 14.70 10.32 -0.67
C GLY A 137 14.25 10.57 -2.09
N ALA A 138 12.94 10.73 -2.33
CA ALA A 138 12.40 11.12 -3.63
C ALA A 138 12.97 12.46 -4.09
N TYR A 139 12.98 13.46 -3.20
CA TYR A 139 13.51 14.79 -3.47
C TYR A 139 14.98 14.74 -3.90
N LEU A 140 15.83 14.12 -3.06
CA LEU A 140 17.28 14.07 -3.28
C LEU A 140 17.60 13.22 -4.52
N GLY A 141 16.92 12.10 -4.70
CA GLY A 141 17.07 11.24 -5.86
C GLY A 141 16.76 11.97 -7.17
N ALA A 142 15.63 12.68 -7.21
CA ALA A 142 15.26 13.47 -8.38
C ALA A 142 16.28 14.60 -8.65
N TYR A 143 16.68 15.33 -7.60
CA TYR A 143 17.65 16.42 -7.69
C TYR A 143 19.03 15.95 -8.22
N VAL A 144 19.55 14.86 -7.65
CA VAL A 144 20.83 14.25 -8.08
C VAL A 144 20.73 13.70 -9.49
N GLY A 145 19.59 13.12 -9.87
CA GLY A 145 19.38 12.64 -11.23
C GLY A 145 19.41 13.74 -12.28
N GLU A 146 18.92 14.93 -11.96
CA GLU A 146 19.05 16.10 -12.85
C GLU A 146 20.47 16.64 -12.91
N ILE A 147 21.19 16.66 -11.78
CA ILE A 147 22.63 16.99 -11.79
C ILE A 147 23.38 16.03 -12.72
N TRP A 148 23.12 14.73 -12.60
CA TRP A 148 23.77 13.72 -13.43
C TRP A 148 23.37 13.82 -14.91
N LYS A 149 22.13 14.23 -15.20
CA LYS A 149 21.73 14.50 -16.58
C LYS A 149 22.42 15.76 -17.13
N GLY A 150 22.80 16.71 -16.26
CA GLY A 150 23.45 17.96 -16.63
C GLY A 150 22.50 18.98 -17.25
N ASN A 151 21.19 18.80 -17.08
CA ASN A 151 20.21 19.72 -17.66
C ASN A 151 20.20 21.04 -16.87
N LEU A 152 20.41 22.16 -17.56
CA LEU A 152 20.42 23.52 -16.99
C LEU A 152 19.11 24.26 -17.28
N GLU A 153 18.26 23.74 -18.17
CA GLU A 153 17.00 24.38 -18.59
C GLU A 153 15.86 24.15 -17.59
N VAL A 154 16.04 23.22 -16.65
CA VAL A 154 15.02 22.84 -15.67
C VAL A 154 15.40 23.27 -14.26
N ASP A 155 14.41 23.69 -13.49
CA ASP A 155 14.59 23.91 -12.05
C ASP A 155 14.61 22.56 -11.30
N ARG A 156 15.81 22.14 -10.93
CA ARG A 156 16.06 20.89 -10.19
C ARG A 156 15.42 20.89 -8.81
N MET A 157 15.36 22.05 -8.15
CA MET A 157 14.73 22.22 -6.84
C MET A 157 13.22 21.98 -6.95
N GLU A 158 12.60 22.52 -8.01
CA GLU A 158 11.18 22.32 -8.29
C GLU A 158 10.87 20.86 -8.62
N ILE A 159 11.71 20.20 -9.44
CA ILE A 159 11.60 18.76 -9.73
C ILE A 159 11.66 17.92 -8.44
N GLY A 160 12.63 18.20 -7.57
CA GLY A 160 12.75 17.52 -6.29
C GLY A 160 11.52 17.72 -5.40
N ARG A 161 11.02 18.97 -5.29
CA ARG A 161 9.80 19.27 -4.51
C ARG A 161 8.58 18.55 -5.06
N ALA A 162 8.45 18.49 -6.37
CA ALA A 162 7.35 17.78 -7.01
C ALA A 162 7.45 16.26 -6.75
N ALA A 163 8.66 15.68 -6.74
CA ALA A 163 8.88 14.28 -6.36
C ALA A 163 8.52 14.01 -4.89
N PHE A 164 8.88 14.92 -3.98
CA PHE A 164 8.53 14.85 -2.56
C PHE A 164 7.01 14.84 -2.35
N VAL A 165 6.31 15.82 -2.90
CA VAL A 165 4.85 15.94 -2.78
C VAL A 165 4.18 14.75 -3.45
N GLY A 166 4.69 14.33 -4.61
CA GLY A 166 4.23 13.15 -5.32
C GLY A 166 4.34 11.87 -4.48
N ARG A 167 5.44 11.70 -3.73
CA ARG A 167 5.60 10.56 -2.80
C ARG A 167 4.52 10.56 -1.71
N LEU A 168 4.29 11.70 -1.07
CA LEU A 168 3.26 11.84 -0.02
C LEU A 168 1.86 11.53 -0.55
N LEU A 169 1.51 12.11 -1.70
CA LEU A 169 0.22 11.85 -2.35
C LEU A 169 0.08 10.38 -2.78
N GLY A 170 1.17 9.73 -3.20
CA GLY A 170 1.19 8.31 -3.51
C GLY A 170 0.83 7.42 -2.30
N VAL A 171 1.39 7.72 -1.12
CA VAL A 171 1.04 7.01 0.13
C VAL A 171 -0.45 7.20 0.46
N VAL A 172 -0.94 8.45 0.40
CA VAL A 172 -2.36 8.76 0.66
C VAL A 172 -3.27 8.03 -0.32
N GLY A 173 -2.92 8.02 -1.62
CA GLY A 173 -3.66 7.31 -2.65
C GLY A 173 -3.71 5.80 -2.40
N LYS A 174 -2.59 5.18 -2.01
CA LYS A 174 -2.54 3.76 -1.66
C LYS A 174 -3.40 3.43 -0.43
N LEU A 175 -3.37 4.28 0.59
CA LEU A 175 -4.22 4.15 1.78
C LEU A 175 -5.70 4.24 1.41
N ALA A 176 -6.09 5.19 0.57
CA ALA A 176 -7.47 5.36 0.12
C ALA A 176 -7.96 4.12 -0.66
N ILE A 177 -7.13 3.60 -1.58
CA ILE A 177 -7.42 2.34 -2.28
C ILE A 177 -7.55 1.17 -1.29
N GLY A 178 -6.67 1.12 -0.28
CA GLY A 178 -6.74 0.12 0.77
C GLY A 178 -8.04 0.17 1.59
N VAL A 179 -8.60 1.37 1.84
CA VAL A 179 -9.92 1.52 2.48
C VAL A 179 -11.01 0.91 1.60
N VAL A 180 -10.97 1.14 0.28
CA VAL A 180 -11.94 0.55 -0.66
C VAL A 180 -11.88 -0.98 -0.61
N ILE A 181 -10.67 -1.55 -0.67
CA ILE A 181 -10.45 -3.00 -0.55
C ILE A 181 -11.02 -3.53 0.78
N LEU A 182 -10.67 -2.89 1.91
CA LEU A 182 -11.11 -3.29 3.24
C LEU A 182 -12.65 -3.30 3.35
N VAL A 183 -13.29 -2.21 2.93
CA VAL A 183 -14.75 -2.06 2.99
C VAL A 183 -15.44 -3.09 2.11
N MET A 184 -14.98 -3.26 0.86
CA MET A 184 -15.54 -4.25 -0.05
C MET A 184 -15.48 -5.67 0.51
N ILE A 185 -14.31 -6.11 0.98
CA ILE A 185 -14.14 -7.45 1.56
C ILE A 185 -14.99 -7.62 2.81
N THR A 186 -15.08 -6.60 3.66
CA THR A 186 -15.84 -6.69 4.92
C THR A 186 -17.34 -6.75 4.67
N ILE A 187 -17.85 -6.00 3.69
CA ILE A 187 -19.27 -6.07 3.35
C ILE A 187 -19.59 -7.44 2.77
N ASP A 188 -18.83 -7.87 1.77
CA ASP A 188 -19.07 -9.12 1.04
C ASP A 188 -18.84 -10.37 1.90
N SER A 189 -18.03 -10.29 2.97
CA SER A 189 -17.89 -11.40 3.91
C SER A 189 -19.05 -11.52 4.92
N LEU A 190 -19.89 -10.49 5.05
CA LEU A 190 -20.99 -10.44 6.04
C LEU A 190 -22.39 -10.61 5.43
N ILE A 191 -22.53 -10.36 4.13
CA ILE A 191 -23.76 -10.54 3.35
C ILE A 191 -23.66 -11.79 2.50
#